data_AF-A0A530LBA9-F1
#
_entry.id   AF-A0A530LBA9-F1
#
_cell.length_a   1.000
_cell.length_b   1.000
_cell.length_c   1.000
_cell.angle_alpha   90.00
_cell.angle_beta   90.00
_cell.angle_gamma   90.00
#
_symmetry.space_group_name_H-M   'P 1'
#
loop_
_entity.id
_entity.type
_entity.pdbx_description
1 polymer ?
#
loop_
_entity_poly.entity_id
_entity_poly.type
_entity_poly.pdbx_seq_one_letter_code
_entity_poly.pdbx_strand_id
1 'polypeptide(L)'
;AKTKDIARTIIADIVGKLMQKLEQKTAEAIRGALDRSRRTNRPRARDIDWQRTISANLRHYQPEHKTIVPEKLVGFIRKQRRLVDLDEVVLCVDQSGSMASSVIYASIFAAVMASLPVVRTKLVCFDTAVVDLTEELSDPVEVLFGVQPGGGTDINQAVAYCADRIERPTKSHLVLITDLYEGGNGQD
;
A
#
# COMPACT_ATOMS: atom_id res chain seq x y z
N ALA A 1 18.12 23.33 -10.97
CA ALA A 1 16.84 23.90 -10.47
C ALA A 1 15.71 23.63 -11.46
N LYS A 2 15.64 24.34 -12.62
CA LYS A 2 14.53 24.22 -13.59
C LYS A 2 14.17 22.78 -14.04
N THR A 3 15.15 21.91 -14.25
CA THR A 3 14.91 20.51 -14.68
C THR A 3 14.23 19.65 -13.60
N LYS A 4 14.57 19.86 -12.32
CA LYS A 4 13.95 19.13 -11.19
C LYS A 4 12.49 19.53 -11.00
N ASP A 5 12.16 20.81 -11.18
CA ASP A 5 10.79 21.30 -11.01
C ASP A 5 9.84 20.80 -12.12
N ILE A 6 10.34 20.72 -13.36
CA ILE A 6 9.59 20.12 -14.48
C ILE A 6 9.36 18.63 -14.23
N ALA A 7 10.40 17.90 -13.82
CA ALA A 7 10.28 16.48 -13.47
C ALA A 7 9.25 16.25 -12.36
N ARG A 8 9.28 17.08 -11.29
CA ARG A 8 8.31 17.02 -10.18
C ARG A 8 6.87 17.18 -10.67
N THR A 9 6.63 18.09 -11.61
CA THR A 9 5.29 18.34 -12.15
C THR A 9 4.79 17.17 -12.98
N ILE A 10 5.64 16.62 -13.86
CA ILE A 10 5.30 15.46 -14.70
C ILE A 10 5.04 14.22 -13.84
N ILE A 11 5.91 13.98 -12.86
CA ILE A 11 5.78 12.83 -11.95
C ILE A 11 4.51 12.96 -11.12
N ALA A 12 4.20 14.14 -10.58
CA ALA A 12 2.97 14.37 -9.82
C ALA A 12 1.70 14.07 -10.64
N ASP A 13 1.67 14.45 -11.92
CA ASP A 13 0.56 14.13 -12.82
C ASP A 13 0.44 12.62 -13.09
N ILE A 14 1.57 11.93 -13.31
CA ILE A 14 1.60 10.46 -13.49
C ILE A 14 1.13 9.74 -12.23
N VAL A 15 1.64 10.15 -11.06
CA VAL A 15 1.25 9.63 -9.74
C VAL A 15 -0.25 9.84 -9.53
N GLY A 16 -0.78 11.03 -9.81
CA GLY A 16 -2.20 11.34 -9.70
C GLY A 16 -3.08 10.43 -10.58
N LYS A 17 -2.68 10.22 -11.83
CA LYS A 17 -3.38 9.31 -12.77
C LYS A 17 -3.33 7.85 -12.30
N LEU A 18 -2.21 7.40 -11.76
CA LEU A 18 -2.06 6.06 -11.20
C LEU A 18 -2.91 5.88 -9.94
N MET A 19 -2.88 6.87 -9.03
CA MET A 19 -3.74 6.89 -7.84
C MET A 19 -5.21 6.84 -8.21
N GLN A 20 -5.68 7.61 -9.19
CA GLN A 20 -7.08 7.57 -9.61
C GLN A 20 -7.51 6.18 -10.12
N LYS A 21 -6.64 5.50 -10.88
CA LYS A 21 -6.89 4.13 -11.35
C LYS A 21 -6.86 3.10 -10.21
N LEU A 22 -5.97 3.29 -9.25
CA LEU A 22 -5.86 2.44 -8.06
C LEU A 22 -7.04 2.65 -7.11
N GLU A 23 -7.43 3.89 -6.80
CA GLU A 23 -8.56 4.21 -5.93
C GLU A 23 -9.86 3.55 -6.42
N GLN A 24 -10.12 3.53 -7.72
CA GLN A 24 -11.31 2.86 -8.26
C GLN A 24 -11.33 1.35 -7.96
N LYS A 25 -10.18 0.68 -7.94
CA LYS A 25 -10.06 -0.76 -7.65
C LYS A 25 -9.88 -1.06 -6.16
N THR A 26 -9.26 -0.15 -5.42
CA THR A 26 -8.84 -0.32 -4.01
C THR A 26 -9.85 0.31 -3.04
N ALA A 27 -10.85 1.06 -3.52
CA ALA A 27 -11.90 1.65 -2.68
C ALA A 27 -12.61 0.61 -1.79
N GLU A 28 -12.78 -0.62 -2.27
CA GLU A 28 -13.37 -1.70 -1.48
C GLU A 28 -12.42 -2.23 -0.40
N ALA A 29 -11.12 -2.30 -0.68
CA ALA A 29 -10.10 -2.71 0.28
C ALA A 29 -9.87 -1.66 1.38
N ILE A 30 -9.96 -0.37 1.04
CA ILE A 30 -9.82 0.78 1.96
C ILE A 30 -11.05 0.97 2.84
N ARG A 31 -12.26 0.73 2.31
CA ARG A 31 -13.52 0.93 3.06
C ARG A 31 -13.72 -0.06 4.22
N GLY A 32 -12.86 -1.06 4.33
CA GLY A 32 -12.92 -2.13 5.34
C GLY A 32 -14.11 -3.05 5.09
N ALA A 33 -13.88 -4.36 5.13
CA ALA A 33 -14.95 -5.34 5.03
C ALA A 33 -15.89 -5.21 6.25
N LEU A 34 -17.20 -5.39 6.01
CA LEU A 34 -18.19 -5.52 7.06
C LEU A 34 -17.89 -6.77 7.88
N ASP A 35 -17.59 -6.60 9.17
CA ASP A 35 -17.43 -7.70 10.10
C ASP A 35 -18.80 -8.13 10.62
N ARG A 36 -19.40 -9.13 9.96
CA ARG A 36 -20.73 -9.64 10.33
C ARG A 36 -20.74 -10.37 11.68
N SER A 37 -19.58 -10.70 12.23
CA SER A 37 -19.46 -11.36 13.54
C SER A 37 -19.52 -10.38 14.71
N ARG A 38 -19.14 -9.11 14.49
CA ARG A 38 -19.08 -8.07 15.52
C ARG A 38 -20.19 -7.04 15.33
N ARG A 39 -20.89 -6.70 16.41
CA ARG A 39 -22.05 -5.80 16.38
C ARG A 39 -21.80 -4.53 17.17
N THR A 40 -22.49 -3.47 16.76
CA THR A 40 -22.48 -2.17 17.44
C THR A 40 -23.89 -1.62 17.59
N ASN A 41 -24.09 -0.84 18.64
CA ASN A 41 -25.33 -0.10 18.88
C ASN A 41 -25.29 1.34 18.31
N ARG A 42 -24.20 1.69 17.62
CA ARG A 42 -24.03 2.98 16.92
C ARG A 42 -23.56 2.76 15.47
N PRO A 43 -24.32 2.03 14.65
CA PRO A 43 -23.95 1.79 13.25
C PRO A 43 -24.10 3.05 12.40
N ARG A 44 -23.35 3.12 11.29
CA ARG A 44 -23.63 4.10 10.22
C ARG A 44 -24.89 3.65 9.48
N ALA A 45 -25.61 4.59 8.85
CA ALA A 45 -26.88 4.30 8.16
C ALA A 45 -26.83 3.09 7.19
N ARG A 46 -25.74 2.96 6.44
CA ARG A 46 -25.51 1.86 5.48
C ARG A 46 -25.14 0.51 6.10
N ASP A 47 -24.75 0.49 7.37
CA ASP A 47 -24.25 -0.70 8.07
C ASP A 47 -25.29 -1.21 9.10
N ILE A 48 -26.53 -0.68 9.07
CA ILE A 48 -27.64 -1.08 9.95
C ILE A 48 -28.16 -2.47 9.56
N ASP A 49 -28.31 -3.35 10.55
CA ASP A 49 -29.08 -4.58 10.43
C ASP A 49 -30.55 -4.23 10.69
N TRP A 50 -31.30 -3.95 9.62
CA TRP A 50 -32.69 -3.49 9.73
C TRP A 50 -33.59 -4.53 10.36
N GLN A 51 -33.41 -5.82 10.06
CA GLN A 51 -34.24 -6.88 10.63
C GLN A 51 -34.10 -6.89 12.16
N ARG A 52 -32.86 -6.85 12.66
CA ARG A 52 -32.59 -6.89 14.10
C ARG A 52 -32.93 -5.58 14.80
N THR A 53 -32.72 -4.46 14.12
CA THR A 53 -33.15 -3.13 14.59
C THR A 53 -34.67 -3.07 14.73
N ILE A 54 -35.41 -3.56 13.73
CA ILE A 54 -36.88 -3.64 13.79
C ILE A 54 -37.30 -4.49 14.99
N SER A 55 -36.81 -5.74 15.11
CA SER A 55 -37.16 -6.63 16.22
C SER A 55 -36.86 -6.02 17.60
N ALA A 56 -35.73 -5.33 17.74
CA ALA A 56 -35.32 -4.70 19.00
C ALA A 56 -36.20 -3.49 19.39
N ASN A 57 -36.90 -2.88 18.43
CA ASN A 57 -37.71 -1.68 18.61
C ASN A 57 -39.21 -1.90 18.41
N LEU A 58 -39.68 -3.14 18.26
CA LEU A 58 -41.12 -3.44 18.07
C LEU A 58 -42.01 -2.82 19.17
N ARG A 59 -41.49 -2.65 20.39
CA ARG A 59 -42.18 -1.97 21.49
C ARG A 59 -42.48 -0.48 21.23
N HIS A 60 -41.85 0.11 20.22
CA HIS A 60 -42.02 1.51 19.78
C HIS A 60 -42.80 1.62 18.46
N TYR A 61 -43.59 0.60 18.14
CA TYR A 61 -44.51 0.67 17.01
C TYR A 61 -45.61 1.69 17.27
N GLN A 62 -45.86 2.57 16.32
CA GLN A 62 -46.92 3.56 16.33
C GLN A 62 -48.00 3.14 15.32
N PRO A 63 -49.15 2.60 15.78
CA PRO A 63 -50.20 2.10 14.90
C PRO A 63 -50.76 3.17 13.95
N GLU A 64 -50.91 4.39 14.45
CA GLU A 64 -51.41 5.55 13.70
C GLU A 64 -50.55 5.86 12.46
N HIS A 65 -49.24 5.72 12.60
CA HIS A 65 -48.27 6.01 11.53
C HIS A 65 -47.79 4.76 10.81
N LYS A 66 -48.24 3.57 11.20
CA LYS A 66 -47.77 2.26 10.72
C LYS A 66 -46.24 2.15 10.68
N THR A 67 -45.56 2.78 11.63
CA THR A 67 -44.10 2.96 11.62
C THR A 67 -43.50 2.55 12.97
N ILE A 68 -42.24 2.10 12.95
CA ILE A 68 -41.47 1.80 14.16
C ILE A 68 -40.43 2.90 14.34
N VAL A 69 -40.37 3.50 15.53
CA VAL A 69 -39.31 4.48 15.86
C VAL A 69 -38.07 3.72 16.34
N PRO A 70 -36.93 3.79 15.62
CA PRO A 70 -35.76 3.00 15.96
C PRO A 70 -34.91 3.70 17.04
N GLU A 71 -35.26 3.50 18.32
CA GLU A 71 -34.48 3.99 19.47
C GLU A 71 -33.12 3.29 19.59
N LYS A 72 -33.11 1.95 19.41
CA LYS A 72 -31.91 1.10 19.47
C LYS A 72 -31.50 0.64 18.09
N LEU A 73 -30.50 1.29 17.49
CA LEU A 73 -29.93 0.83 16.23
C LEU A 73 -28.97 -0.32 16.48
N VAL A 74 -29.16 -1.44 15.77
CA VAL A 74 -28.22 -2.56 15.77
C VAL A 74 -27.62 -2.68 14.38
N GLY A 75 -26.30 -2.72 14.29
CA GLY A 75 -25.64 -2.94 13.01
C GLY A 75 -24.28 -3.56 13.15
N PHE A 76 -23.61 -3.71 12.02
CA PHE A 76 -22.32 -4.38 11.93
C PHE A 76 -21.17 -3.42 12.14
N ILE A 77 -20.13 -3.88 12.81
CA ILE A 77 -18.88 -3.15 12.89
C ILE A 77 -18.13 -3.37 11.57
N ARG A 78 -17.50 -2.33 11.03
CA ARG A 78 -16.50 -2.51 9.97
C ARG A 78 -15.16 -2.80 10.60
N LYS A 79 -14.45 -3.79 10.09
CA LYS A 79 -13.07 -4.05 10.50
C LYS A 79 -12.22 -2.90 9.97
N GLN A 80 -11.85 -1.94 10.83
CA GLN A 80 -10.76 -1.01 10.50
C GLN A 80 -9.49 -1.86 10.45
N ARG A 81 -8.86 -1.97 9.27
CA ARG A 81 -7.53 -2.56 9.17
C ARG A 81 -6.60 -1.71 10.03
N ARG A 82 -6.02 -2.29 11.07
CA ARG A 82 -4.98 -1.62 11.83
C ARG A 82 -3.71 -1.60 10.99
N LEU A 83 -2.72 -0.76 11.33
CA LEU A 83 -1.38 -0.84 10.72
C LEU A 83 -0.78 -2.27 10.80
N VAL A 84 -1.17 -3.04 11.82
CA VAL A 84 -0.76 -4.45 11.97
C VAL A 84 -1.43 -5.43 10.98
N ASP A 85 -2.48 -4.98 10.30
CA ASP A 85 -3.22 -5.79 9.33
C ASP A 85 -2.74 -5.58 7.89
N LEU A 86 -1.94 -4.54 7.64
CA LEU A 86 -1.48 -4.18 6.30
C LEU A 86 -0.49 -5.20 5.77
N ASP A 87 -0.59 -5.46 4.48
CA ASP A 87 0.43 -6.19 3.74
C ASP A 87 1.65 -5.28 3.59
N GLU A 88 2.83 -5.88 3.62
CA GLU A 88 4.11 -5.20 3.44
C GLU A 88 4.67 -5.56 2.07
N VAL A 89 5.09 -4.56 1.30
CA VAL A 89 5.69 -4.76 -0.02
C VAL A 89 7.08 -4.16 0.02
N VAL A 90 8.09 -5.00 -0.19
CA VAL A 90 9.50 -4.61 -0.29
C VAL A 90 9.87 -4.64 -1.77
N LEU A 91 10.15 -3.48 -2.35
CA LEU A 91 10.66 -3.34 -3.71
C LEU A 91 12.18 -3.31 -3.63
N CYS A 92 12.84 -4.36 -4.12
CA CYS A 92 14.30 -4.46 -4.20
C CYS A 92 14.71 -4.24 -5.66
N VAL A 93 15.41 -3.15 -5.96
CA VAL A 93 15.62 -2.68 -7.33
C VAL A 93 17.10 -2.54 -7.64
N ASP A 94 17.53 -3.20 -8.71
CA ASP A 94 18.89 -3.13 -9.25
C ASP A 94 19.14 -1.76 -9.90
N GLN A 95 20.23 -1.12 -9.51
CA GLN A 95 20.68 0.18 -10.01
C GLN A 95 21.81 0.07 -11.05
N SER A 96 22.09 -1.12 -11.56
CA SER A 96 23.04 -1.31 -12.65
C SER A 96 22.73 -0.39 -13.83
N GLY A 97 23.75 -0.02 -14.61
CA GLY A 97 23.60 0.94 -15.71
C GLY A 97 22.55 0.55 -16.76
N SER A 98 22.32 -0.75 -16.97
CA SER A 98 21.26 -1.30 -17.84
C SER A 98 19.86 -1.09 -17.26
N MET A 99 19.73 -1.00 -15.93
CA MET A 99 18.47 -0.93 -15.20
C MET A 99 17.98 0.50 -14.95
N ALA A 100 18.70 1.54 -15.40
CA ALA A 100 18.37 2.94 -15.14
C ALA A 100 16.90 3.32 -15.44
N SER A 101 16.30 2.80 -16.53
CA SER A 101 14.89 3.07 -16.84
C SER A 101 13.93 2.36 -15.88
N SER A 102 14.22 1.10 -15.56
CA SER A 102 13.46 0.26 -14.63
C SER A 102 13.46 0.83 -13.21
N VAL A 103 14.58 1.39 -12.76
CA VAL A 103 14.67 2.13 -11.49
C VAL A 103 13.66 3.26 -11.44
N ILE A 104 13.55 4.05 -12.52
CA ILE A 104 12.62 5.18 -12.56
C ILE A 104 11.18 4.72 -12.36
N TYR A 105 10.76 3.70 -13.10
CA TYR A 105 9.40 3.17 -12.99
C TYR A 105 9.13 2.54 -11.62
N ALA A 106 10.10 1.79 -11.08
CA ALA A 106 9.99 1.17 -9.77
C ALA A 106 9.84 2.20 -8.66
N SER A 107 10.62 3.30 -8.70
CA SER A 107 10.54 4.39 -7.74
C SER A 107 9.20 5.13 -7.78
N ILE A 108 8.67 5.42 -8.98
CA ILE A 108 7.33 6.03 -9.12
C ILE A 108 6.26 5.10 -8.55
N PHE A 109 6.34 3.81 -8.87
CA PHE A 109 5.39 2.82 -8.38
C PHE A 109 5.47 2.68 -6.85
N ALA A 110 6.67 2.64 -6.29
CA ALA A 110 6.90 2.60 -4.84
C ALA A 110 6.27 3.81 -4.14
N ALA A 111 6.45 5.02 -4.67
CA ALA A 111 5.85 6.24 -4.12
C ALA A 111 4.32 6.21 -4.19
N VAL A 112 3.75 5.70 -5.29
CA VAL A 112 2.29 5.50 -5.41
C VAL A 112 1.79 4.46 -4.40
N MET A 113 2.52 3.37 -4.17
CA MET A 113 2.12 2.37 -3.19
C MET A 113 2.23 2.90 -1.75
N ALA A 114 3.27 3.68 -1.45
CA ALA A 114 3.48 4.30 -0.15
C ALA A 114 2.37 5.29 0.22
N SER A 115 1.69 5.89 -0.77
CA SER A 115 0.52 6.74 -0.52
C SER A 115 -0.77 5.96 -0.25
N LEU A 116 -0.79 4.64 -0.48
CA LEU A 116 -1.95 3.80 -0.19
C LEU A 116 -2.02 3.48 1.31
N PRO A 117 -3.12 3.81 2.00
CA PRO A 117 -3.25 3.61 3.45
C PRO A 117 -3.38 2.14 3.87
N VAL A 118 -3.33 1.20 2.91
CA VAL A 118 -3.60 -0.23 3.10
C VAL A 118 -2.37 -1.11 2.89
N VAL A 119 -1.23 -0.54 2.50
CA VAL A 119 0.02 -1.26 2.25
C VAL A 119 1.17 -0.50 2.91
N ARG A 120 2.10 -1.23 3.53
CA ARG A 120 3.40 -0.67 3.93
C ARG A 120 4.37 -0.91 2.79
N THR A 121 4.97 0.13 2.24
CA THR A 121 5.94 0.00 1.14
C THR A 121 7.34 0.33 1.64
N LYS A 122 8.29 -0.51 1.29
CA LYS A 122 9.73 -0.30 1.46
C LYS A 122 10.38 -0.30 0.09
N LEU A 123 11.36 0.57 -0.13
CA LEU A 123 12.13 0.63 -1.36
C LEU A 123 13.61 0.48 -1.01
N VAL A 124 14.19 -0.61 -1.50
CA VAL A 124 15.61 -0.92 -1.38
C VAL A 124 16.16 -0.89 -2.79
N CYS A 125 17.22 -0.13 -2.98
CA CYS A 125 17.94 -0.14 -4.22
C CYS A 125 19.36 -0.67 -3.99
N PHE A 126 19.90 -1.37 -4.98
CA PHE A 126 21.21 -2.00 -4.82
C PHE A 126 22.05 -1.96 -6.09
N ASP A 127 23.35 -1.86 -5.89
CA ASP A 127 24.39 -2.14 -6.88
C ASP A 127 25.44 -3.04 -6.21
N THR A 128 26.65 -2.55 -5.96
CA THR A 128 27.64 -3.10 -5.00
C THR A 128 27.33 -2.77 -3.54
N ALA A 129 26.45 -1.81 -3.28
CA ALA A 129 25.99 -1.46 -1.95
C ALA A 129 24.46 -1.43 -1.93
N VAL A 130 23.89 -1.66 -0.74
CA VAL A 130 22.45 -1.60 -0.52
C VAL A 130 22.07 -0.25 0.08
N VAL A 131 21.12 0.44 -0.55
CA VAL A 131 20.58 1.72 -0.13
C VAL A 131 19.09 1.56 0.13
N ASP A 132 18.64 1.96 1.32
CA ASP A 132 17.23 1.96 1.70
C ASP A 132 16.66 3.35 1.47
N LEU A 133 15.75 3.47 0.50
CA LEU A 133 15.12 4.72 0.11
C LEU A 133 13.68 4.83 0.63
N THR A 134 13.36 4.07 1.69
CA THR A 134 12.00 4.01 2.24
C THR A 134 11.54 5.37 2.81
N GLU A 135 12.43 6.18 3.37
CA GLU A 135 12.08 7.49 3.93
C GLU A 135 11.81 8.54 2.84
N GLU A 136 12.51 8.39 1.72
CA GLU A 136 12.46 9.25 0.53
C GLU A 136 11.24 8.95 -0.34
N LEU A 137 10.47 7.88 -0.08
CA LEU A 137 9.23 7.56 -0.80
C LEU A 137 8.17 8.67 -0.78
N SER A 138 8.30 9.61 0.16
CA SER A 138 7.47 10.81 0.25
C SER A 138 7.73 11.84 -0.86
N ASP A 139 8.94 11.85 -1.44
CA ASP A 139 9.28 12.64 -2.63
C ASP A 139 9.92 11.73 -3.71
N PRO A 140 9.14 11.25 -4.70
CA PRO A 140 9.66 10.41 -5.76
C PRO A 140 10.77 11.09 -6.57
N VAL A 141 10.85 12.43 -6.57
CA VAL A 141 11.93 13.15 -7.25
C VAL A 141 13.25 12.94 -6.50
N GLU A 142 13.26 13.02 -5.18
CA GLU A 142 14.46 12.76 -4.36
C GLU A 142 14.96 11.33 -4.57
N VAL A 143 14.06 10.34 -4.61
CA VAL A 143 14.40 8.94 -4.90
C VAL A 143 15.11 8.84 -6.25
N LEU A 144 14.58 9.47 -7.31
CA LEU A 144 15.15 9.39 -8.67
C LEU A 144 16.52 10.07 -8.82
N PHE A 145 16.78 11.11 -8.03
CA PHE A 145 18.06 11.84 -8.06
C PHE A 145 19.06 11.33 -7.02
N GLY A 146 18.64 10.48 -6.07
CA GLY A 146 19.50 9.81 -5.09
C GLY A 146 20.18 8.56 -5.63
N VAL A 147 19.73 8.04 -6.77
CA VAL A 147 20.32 6.86 -7.44
C VAL A 147 21.47 7.27 -8.36
N GLN A 148 22.70 6.89 -8.03
CA GLN A 148 23.83 6.92 -8.96
C GLN A 148 24.22 5.49 -9.33
N PRO A 149 24.17 5.09 -10.60
CA PRO A 149 24.55 3.73 -11.02
C PRO A 149 26.02 3.43 -10.69
N GLY A 150 26.28 2.45 -9.84
CA GLY A 150 27.59 1.85 -9.66
C GLY A 150 27.95 0.82 -10.73
N GLY A 151 29.21 0.40 -10.75
CA GLY A 151 29.78 -0.49 -11.77
C GLY A 151 29.65 -1.99 -11.50
N GLY A 152 28.84 -2.42 -10.54
CA GLY A 152 28.65 -3.84 -10.18
C GLY A 152 27.31 -4.10 -9.48
N THR A 153 26.99 -5.38 -9.27
CA THR A 153 25.69 -5.83 -8.73
C THR A 153 25.91 -6.99 -7.76
N ASP A 154 25.37 -6.90 -6.54
CA ASP A 154 25.35 -7.96 -5.52
C ASP A 154 23.90 -8.20 -5.07
N ILE A 155 23.23 -9.13 -5.76
CA ILE A 155 21.83 -9.51 -5.49
C ILE A 155 21.75 -10.26 -4.15
N ASN A 156 22.75 -11.09 -3.84
CA ASN A 156 22.78 -11.87 -2.60
C ASN A 156 22.75 -10.98 -1.37
N GLN A 157 23.59 -9.94 -1.34
CA GLN A 157 23.61 -8.95 -0.28
C GLN A 157 22.27 -8.19 -0.20
N ALA A 158 21.69 -7.80 -1.32
CA ALA A 158 20.42 -7.09 -1.37
C ALA A 158 19.25 -7.92 -0.82
N VAL A 159 19.19 -9.21 -1.19
CA VAL A 159 18.16 -10.14 -0.70
C VAL A 159 18.35 -10.42 0.79
N ALA A 160 19.58 -10.62 1.27
CA ALA A 160 19.87 -10.80 2.68
C ALA A 160 19.44 -9.56 3.51
N TYR A 161 19.76 -8.37 3.01
CA TYR A 161 19.34 -7.10 3.63
C TYR A 161 17.82 -6.98 3.75
N CYS A 162 17.09 -7.37 2.70
CA CYS A 162 15.63 -7.38 2.69
C CYS A 162 15.08 -8.41 3.67
N ALA A 163 15.66 -9.62 3.72
CA ALA A 163 15.24 -10.69 4.61
C ALA A 163 15.30 -10.28 6.09
N ASP A 164 16.38 -9.60 6.51
CA ASP A 164 16.54 -9.09 7.88
C ASP A 164 15.50 -8.04 8.28
N ARG A 165 14.82 -7.43 7.30
CA ARG A 165 13.82 -6.36 7.50
C ARG A 165 12.39 -6.82 7.34
N ILE A 166 12.17 -8.10 7.06
CA ILE A 166 10.83 -8.70 7.01
C ILE A 166 10.36 -8.96 8.44
N GLU A 167 9.41 -8.16 8.91
CA GLU A 167 8.81 -8.34 10.25
C GLU A 167 7.75 -9.45 10.25
N ARG A 168 7.06 -9.66 9.12
CA ARG A 168 5.90 -10.55 9.02
C ARG A 168 5.86 -11.36 7.72
N PRO A 169 6.57 -12.50 7.67
CA PRO A 169 6.71 -13.31 6.45
C PRO A 169 5.38 -13.66 5.75
N THR A 170 4.30 -13.91 6.49
CA THR A 170 2.99 -14.29 5.91
C THR A 170 2.24 -13.15 5.24
N LYS A 171 2.70 -11.90 5.44
CA LYS A 171 2.10 -10.68 4.87
C LYS A 171 3.11 -9.83 4.10
N SER A 172 4.34 -10.30 3.98
CA SER A 172 5.42 -9.57 3.30
C SER A 172 5.60 -10.13 1.90
N HIS A 173 5.63 -9.23 0.92
CA HIS A 173 5.87 -9.52 -0.49
C HIS A 173 7.18 -8.86 -0.89
N LEU A 174 8.18 -9.67 -1.22
CA LEU A 174 9.43 -9.19 -1.81
C LEU A 174 9.28 -9.20 -3.33
N VAL A 175 9.54 -8.05 -3.95
CA VAL A 175 9.56 -7.89 -5.41
C VAL A 175 10.97 -7.45 -5.81
N LEU A 176 11.70 -8.37 -6.43
CA LEU A 176 13.04 -8.12 -6.96
C LEU A 176 12.94 -7.69 -8.43
N ILE A 177 13.54 -6.54 -8.75
CA ILE A 177 13.57 -5.95 -10.09
C ILE A 177 15.04 -5.83 -10.51
N THR A 178 15.49 -6.74 -11.37
CA THR A 178 16.87 -6.85 -11.86
C THR A 178 16.86 -7.48 -13.25
N ASP A 179 17.89 -7.23 -14.04
CA ASP A 179 18.15 -7.95 -15.29
C ASP A 179 18.91 -9.27 -15.05
N LEU A 180 19.18 -9.61 -13.78
CA LEU A 180 19.90 -10.81 -13.34
C LEU A 180 21.32 -10.91 -13.90
N TYR A 181 21.92 -9.79 -14.33
CA TYR A 181 23.32 -9.75 -14.74
C TYR A 181 24.26 -9.65 -13.54
N GLU A 182 24.21 -10.65 -12.67
CA GLU A 182 25.17 -10.82 -11.59
C GLU A 182 26.36 -11.62 -12.16
N GLY A 183 27.54 -11.00 -12.22
CA GLY A 183 28.78 -11.67 -12.63
C GLY A 183 29.29 -12.73 -11.64
N GLY A 184 28.40 -13.40 -10.90
CA GLY A 184 28.70 -14.27 -9.77
C GLY A 184 28.70 -15.75 -10.12
N ASN A 185 29.90 -16.34 -10.10
CA ASN A 185 30.28 -17.76 -9.98
C ASN A 185 29.42 -18.81 -10.71
N GLY A 186 29.60 -18.92 -12.03
CA GLY A 186 29.36 -20.17 -12.77
C GLY A 186 30.41 -21.27 -12.49
N GLN A 187 30.85 -21.41 -11.24
CA GLN A 187 31.72 -22.50 -10.80
C GLN A 187 31.22 -23.03 -9.45
N ASP A 188 30.30 -23.98 -9.54
CA ASP A 188 30.35 -25.21 -8.75
C ASP A 188 30.89 -26.33 -9.66
#